data_AF-A0A8T6Q1V2-F1
#
_entry.id   AF-A0A8T6Q1V2-F1
#
_cell.length_a   1.000
_cell.length_b   1.000
_cell.length_c   1.000
_cell.angle_alpha   90.00
_cell.angle_beta   90.00
_cell.angle_gamma   90.00
#
_symmetry.space_group_name_H-M   'P 1'
#
loop_
_entity.id
_entity.type
_entity.pdbx_description
1 polymer ?
#
loop_
_entity_poly.entity_id
_entity_poly.type
_entity_poly.pdbx_seq_one_letter_code
_entity_poly.pdbx_strand_id
1 'polypeptide(L)'
;IYAGPNTDSLGEVRIRAKTAGGTSGGDLVVRHDGRVEVRDLTVAYKIKSRTIEIANTDTDSSATTLSIYGAQHTPLVLTRSGSSENVSIGFKLDNVNPKYLGIDTNGDLAFGESPDQKQNSKLITQAKLDKGLTIGGQLAFKGTTAFSAVATFSAGIAGAIEPENIDGQTVNLNNLTIIKSDAGAVKYYICPSSAGGANITNKPDGIAGNFLLRVESTRKVRDSDYANMQTLINSDTKRIYVRFVVNGHWTAWSQVVVSGWNQDITVRSLTTS
;
A
#
# COMPACT_ATOMS: atom_id res chain seq x y z
N ILE A 1 18.26 -6.01 60.74
CA ILE A 1 19.45 -6.02 59.85
C ILE A 1 20.42 -7.02 60.44
N TYR A 2 21.00 -7.90 59.65
CA TYR A 2 21.94 -8.93 60.12
C TYR A 2 23.00 -9.21 59.05
N ALA A 3 24.12 -9.78 59.47
CA ALA A 3 25.15 -10.31 58.59
C ALA A 3 25.57 -11.68 59.13
N GLY A 4 25.88 -12.62 58.24
CA GLY A 4 26.57 -13.85 58.65
C GLY A 4 28.04 -13.56 58.96
N PRO A 5 28.82 -14.58 59.36
CA PRO A 5 30.27 -14.46 59.41
C PRO A 5 30.80 -14.16 58.01
N ASN A 6 31.32 -12.94 57.83
CA ASN A 6 32.02 -12.59 56.62
C ASN A 6 33.36 -13.35 56.60
N THR A 7 33.77 -13.78 55.41
CA THR A 7 35.07 -14.40 55.18
C THR A 7 35.94 -13.48 54.34
N ASP A 8 37.19 -13.88 54.13
CA ASP A 8 38.13 -13.18 53.25
C ASP A 8 37.63 -13.06 51.80
N SER A 9 36.64 -13.87 51.40
CA SER A 9 36.12 -13.94 50.04
C SER A 9 34.61 -13.68 49.91
N LEU A 10 33.90 -13.44 51.03
CA LEU A 10 32.45 -13.23 51.01
C LEU A 10 32.04 -12.32 52.17
N GLY A 11 31.57 -11.12 51.84
CA GLY A 11 30.93 -10.21 52.78
C GLY A 11 29.51 -9.85 52.33
N GLU A 12 28.52 -9.95 53.22
CA GLU A 12 27.15 -9.50 52.91
C GLU A 12 26.37 -9.02 54.15
N VAL A 13 25.50 -8.03 53.93
CA VAL A 13 24.56 -7.52 54.93
C VAL A 13 23.15 -7.73 54.40
N ARG A 14 22.26 -8.20 55.27
CA ARG A 14 20.87 -8.51 54.94
C ARG A 14 19.89 -7.70 55.77
N ILE A 15 18.81 -7.24 55.13
CA ILE A 15 17.64 -6.66 55.78
C ILE A 15 16.46 -7.61 55.55
N ARG A 16 15.94 -8.16 56.65
CA ARG A 16 14.79 -9.07 56.69
C ARG A 16 13.84 -8.63 57.80
N ALA A 17 12.55 -8.55 57.49
CA ALA A 17 11.50 -8.43 58.49
C ALA A 17 10.89 -9.82 58.76
N LYS A 18 10.62 -10.13 60.02
CA LYS A 18 9.96 -11.37 60.45
C LYS A 18 8.62 -11.05 61.12
N THR A 19 7.62 -11.91 60.92
CA THR A 19 6.41 -11.89 61.73
C THR A 19 6.73 -12.31 63.18
N ALA A 20 5.78 -12.12 64.11
CA ALA A 20 5.91 -12.60 65.48
C ALA A 20 6.13 -14.13 65.56
N GLY A 21 5.60 -14.89 64.59
CA GLY A 21 5.81 -16.33 64.45
C GLY A 21 7.11 -16.73 63.72
N GLY A 22 7.97 -15.76 63.39
CA GLY A 22 9.31 -16.00 62.80
C GLY A 22 9.35 -16.17 61.28
N THR A 23 8.23 -16.06 60.57
CA THR A 23 8.17 -16.17 59.10
C THR A 23 8.58 -14.87 58.41
N SER A 24 9.19 -14.97 57.21
CA SER A 24 9.60 -13.82 56.39
C SER A 24 9.27 -14.07 54.91
N GLY A 25 8.93 -13.02 54.18
CA GLY A 25 8.53 -13.10 52.76
C GLY A 25 9.52 -12.51 51.74
N GLY A 26 10.73 -12.12 52.16
CA GLY A 26 11.75 -11.56 51.26
C GLY A 26 12.98 -11.02 52.01
N ASP A 27 14.08 -10.81 51.28
CA ASP A 27 15.36 -10.29 51.77
C ASP A 27 15.88 -9.19 50.86
N LEU A 28 16.41 -8.10 51.44
CA LEU A 28 17.35 -7.20 50.76
C LEU A 28 18.77 -7.60 51.16
N VAL A 29 19.62 -7.93 50.19
CA VAL A 29 21.01 -8.37 50.39
C VAL A 29 21.94 -7.38 49.71
N VAL A 30 22.93 -6.88 50.45
CA VAL A 30 24.01 -6.02 49.95
C VAL A 30 25.32 -6.78 50.10
N ARG A 31 26.02 -7.01 49.00
CA ARG A 31 27.25 -7.82 48.95
C ARG A 31 28.49 -6.93 48.79
N HIS A 32 29.62 -7.42 49.27
CA HIS A 32 30.92 -6.73 49.19
C HIS A 32 31.41 -6.49 47.75
N ASP A 33 30.91 -7.27 46.78
CA ASP A 33 31.17 -7.14 45.35
C ASP A 33 30.30 -6.06 44.67
N GLY A 34 29.57 -5.25 45.46
CA GLY A 34 28.74 -4.14 44.98
C GLY A 34 27.34 -4.56 44.51
N ARG A 35 27.00 -5.86 44.53
CA ARG A 35 25.68 -6.34 44.12
C ARG A 35 24.64 -6.10 45.21
N VAL A 36 23.46 -5.63 44.79
CA VAL A 36 22.26 -5.52 45.62
C VAL A 36 21.20 -6.45 45.05
N GLU A 37 20.75 -7.41 45.85
CA GLU A 37 19.71 -8.37 45.48
C GLU A 37 18.49 -8.16 46.36
N VAL A 38 17.29 -8.13 45.77
CA VAL A 38 16.05 -8.15 46.54
C VAL A 38 15.24 -9.38 46.15
N ARG A 39 15.03 -10.28 47.09
CA ARG A 39 14.22 -11.49 46.91
C ARG A 39 12.78 -11.18 47.24
N ASP A 40 11.88 -11.55 46.32
CA ASP A 40 10.43 -11.40 46.47
C ASP A 40 9.96 -9.95 46.73
N LEU A 41 10.62 -8.98 46.09
CA LEU A 41 10.24 -7.57 46.18
C LEU A 41 8.83 -7.33 45.64
N THR A 42 7.89 -7.04 46.53
CA THR A 42 6.56 -6.55 46.17
C THR A 42 6.48 -5.05 46.44
N VAL A 43 6.46 -4.24 45.38
CA VAL A 43 6.31 -2.78 45.50
C VAL A 43 4.82 -2.43 45.37
N ALA A 44 4.12 -2.34 46.51
CA ALA A 44 2.68 -2.04 46.53
C ALA A 44 2.36 -0.54 46.33
N TYR A 45 3.34 0.34 46.50
CA TYR A 45 3.16 1.80 46.44
C TYR A 45 4.07 2.45 45.42
N LYS A 46 3.67 3.62 44.90
CA LYS A 46 4.41 4.37 43.87
C LYS A 46 5.85 4.67 44.30
N ILE A 47 6.83 4.29 43.49
CA ILE A 47 8.20 4.84 43.55
C ILE A 47 8.13 6.28 43.05
N LYS A 48 8.26 7.26 43.97
CA LYS A 48 8.30 8.68 43.62
C LYS A 48 9.74 9.09 43.28
N SER A 49 10.10 9.00 42.01
CA SER A 49 11.35 9.55 41.48
C SER A 49 11.07 10.42 40.24
N ARG A 50 11.97 11.36 39.94
CA ARG A 50 11.95 12.12 38.68
C ARG A 50 12.42 11.26 37.50
N THR A 51 13.36 10.34 37.75
CA THR A 51 13.97 9.45 36.75
C THR A 51 14.27 8.09 37.39
N ILE A 52 14.04 7.02 36.64
CA ILE A 52 14.62 5.70 36.91
C ILE A 52 15.57 5.43 35.75
N GLU A 53 16.85 5.26 36.05
CA GLU A 53 17.89 4.98 35.07
C GLU A 53 18.42 3.58 35.32
N ILE A 54 18.45 2.76 34.26
CA ILE A 54 19.08 1.44 34.26
C ILE A 54 20.27 1.56 33.30
N ALA A 55 21.46 1.79 33.85
CA ALA A 55 22.69 1.86 33.07
C ALA A 55 23.42 0.53 33.15
N ASN A 56 23.88 0.04 32.02
CA ASN A 56 24.84 -1.06 31.95
C ASN A 56 26.08 -0.57 31.22
N THR A 57 27.23 -0.68 31.87
CA THR A 57 28.54 -0.33 31.30
C THR A 57 29.26 -1.55 30.74
N ASP A 58 28.61 -2.72 30.76
CA ASP A 58 29.14 -3.94 30.15
C ASP A 58 29.24 -3.76 28.63
N THR A 59 30.35 -4.20 28.06
CA THR A 59 30.64 -4.12 26.62
C THR A 59 29.99 -5.26 25.83
N ASP A 60 29.43 -6.28 26.51
CA ASP A 60 28.67 -7.34 25.86
C ASP A 60 27.30 -6.82 25.39
N SER A 61 27.09 -6.83 24.07
CA SER A 61 25.86 -6.38 23.40
C SER A 61 24.58 -7.09 23.83
N SER A 62 24.68 -8.23 24.52
CA SER A 62 23.55 -9.00 25.05
C SER A 62 23.25 -8.72 26.52
N ALA A 63 24.10 -7.96 27.22
CA ALA A 63 24.06 -7.85 28.67
C ALA A 63 22.92 -6.96 29.22
N THR A 64 22.21 -6.20 28.38
CA THR A 64 21.15 -5.28 28.84
C THR A 64 19.80 -5.62 28.23
N THR A 65 18.92 -6.21 29.04
CA THR A 65 17.54 -6.45 28.66
C THR A 65 16.58 -5.99 29.75
N LEU A 66 15.57 -5.21 29.38
CA LEU A 66 14.37 -5.06 30.20
C LEU A 66 13.37 -6.15 29.77
N SER A 67 13.18 -7.17 30.60
CA SER A 67 12.28 -8.29 30.30
C SER A 67 10.98 -8.19 31.07
N ILE A 68 9.85 -8.28 30.36
CA ILE A 68 8.50 -8.36 30.91
C ILE A 68 7.88 -9.64 30.36
N TYR A 69 7.55 -10.60 31.23
CA TYR A 69 7.09 -11.94 30.81
C TYR A 69 5.97 -12.47 31.70
N GLY A 70 5.09 -13.28 31.11
CA GLY A 70 3.96 -13.93 31.78
C GLY A 70 3.26 -14.93 30.84
N ALA A 71 2.46 -15.84 31.39
CA ALA A 71 1.78 -16.89 30.61
C ALA A 71 0.53 -16.39 29.85
N GLN A 72 0.11 -15.15 30.08
CA GLN A 72 -1.06 -14.50 29.47
C GLN A 72 -0.67 -13.10 28.96
N HIS A 73 -1.66 -12.26 28.63
CA HIS A 73 -1.44 -10.88 28.21
C HIS A 73 -0.61 -10.10 29.25
N THR A 74 0.62 -9.71 28.88
CA THR A 74 1.60 -9.10 29.78
C THR A 74 2.10 -7.76 29.18
N PRO A 75 1.30 -6.68 29.25
CA PRO A 75 1.61 -5.43 28.57
C PRO A 75 2.57 -4.54 29.37
N LEU A 76 3.37 -3.76 28.66
CA LEU A 76 3.90 -2.50 29.18
C LEU A 76 2.86 -1.40 28.93
N VAL A 77 2.24 -0.88 30.00
CA VAL A 77 1.25 0.20 29.89
C VAL A 77 1.86 1.52 30.33
N LEU A 78 1.92 2.48 29.42
CA LEU A 78 2.34 3.85 29.71
C LEU A 78 1.10 4.73 29.81
N THR A 79 0.90 5.37 30.96
CA THR A 79 -0.23 6.26 31.18
C THR A 79 0.23 7.60 31.73
N ARG A 80 -0.18 8.67 31.07
CA ARG A 80 0.02 10.04 31.53
C ARG A 80 -1.29 10.58 32.09
N SER A 81 -1.27 11.04 33.33
CA SER A 81 -2.44 11.65 34.00
C SER A 81 -2.33 13.18 33.99
N GLY A 82 -3.43 13.89 33.76
CA GLY A 82 -3.54 15.33 34.06
C GLY A 82 -3.06 16.31 32.99
N SER A 83 -2.81 15.87 31.74
CA SER A 83 -2.61 16.76 30.59
C SER A 83 -2.99 16.06 29.28
N SER A 84 -3.60 16.80 28.35
CA SER A 84 -3.93 16.39 26.97
C SER A 84 -2.68 16.36 26.07
N GLU A 85 -1.62 15.68 26.52
CA GLU A 85 -0.34 15.63 25.82
C GLU A 85 0.01 14.17 25.52
N ASN A 86 0.94 13.98 24.61
CA ASN A 86 1.23 12.68 24.02
C ASN A 86 1.95 11.72 24.99
N VAL A 87 1.90 10.41 24.72
CA VAL A 87 2.74 9.40 25.39
C VAL A 87 3.56 8.66 24.34
N SER A 88 4.85 8.43 24.61
CA SER A 88 5.77 7.81 23.66
C SER A 88 6.90 7.04 24.33
N ILE A 89 7.53 6.16 23.54
CA ILE A 89 8.80 5.50 23.82
C ILE A 89 9.87 6.15 22.93
N GLY A 90 10.98 6.57 23.52
CA GLY A 90 12.11 7.18 22.81
C GLY A 90 13.18 6.16 22.43
N PHE A 91 13.74 6.31 21.25
CA PHE A 91 14.87 5.55 20.71
C PHE A 91 15.99 6.54 20.37
N LYS A 92 17.18 6.33 20.92
CA LYS A 92 18.33 7.22 20.75
C LYS A 92 19.57 6.38 20.49
N LEU A 93 20.19 6.59 19.33
CA LEU A 93 21.56 6.17 19.08
C LEU A 93 22.48 7.35 19.38
N ASP A 94 23.70 7.08 19.82
CA ASP A 94 24.68 8.14 20.05
C ASP A 94 24.85 9.01 18.78
N ASN A 95 24.97 10.32 18.98
CA ASN A 95 25.06 11.32 17.90
C ASN A 95 23.88 11.41 16.91
N VAL A 96 22.78 10.67 17.09
CA VAL A 96 21.57 10.73 16.25
C VAL A 96 20.40 11.33 17.03
N ASN A 97 19.60 12.25 16.50
CA ASN A 97 18.44 12.79 17.23
C ASN A 97 17.50 11.66 17.72
N PRO A 98 16.94 11.77 18.94
CA PRO A 98 16.00 10.77 19.43
C PRO A 98 14.76 10.73 18.53
N LYS A 99 14.24 9.52 18.31
CA LYS A 99 12.97 9.26 17.63
C LYS A 99 11.98 8.73 18.65
N TYR A 100 10.71 9.11 18.52
CA TYR A 100 9.65 8.75 19.45
C TYR A 100 8.57 7.96 18.70
N LEU A 101 8.24 6.78 19.20
CA LEU A 101 7.01 6.06 18.83
C LEU A 101 5.97 6.34 19.90
N GLY A 102 4.83 6.93 19.52
CA GLY A 102 3.83 7.31 20.51
C GLY A 102 2.44 7.52 19.94
N ILE A 103 1.49 7.76 20.82
CA ILE A 103 0.12 8.16 20.45
C ILE A 103 -0.05 9.64 20.71
N ASP A 104 -0.75 10.31 19.80
CA ASP A 104 -1.10 11.70 19.97
C ASP A 104 -2.38 11.91 20.80
N THR A 105 -2.79 13.17 20.96
CA THR A 105 -3.99 13.57 21.70
C THR A 105 -5.30 13.08 21.06
N ASN A 106 -5.28 12.71 19.78
CA ASN A 106 -6.42 12.16 19.06
C ASN A 106 -6.43 10.62 19.11
N GLY A 107 -5.40 10.00 19.71
CA GLY A 107 -5.22 8.56 19.78
C GLY A 107 -4.52 7.95 18.56
N ASP A 108 -3.97 8.77 17.66
CA ASP A 108 -3.27 8.28 16.47
C ASP A 108 -1.82 7.94 16.77
N LEU A 109 -1.38 6.77 16.32
CA LEU A 109 0.01 6.33 16.39
C LEU A 109 0.90 7.14 15.45
N ALA A 110 2.03 7.63 15.94
CA ALA A 110 2.97 8.46 15.21
C ALA A 110 4.44 8.07 15.51
N PHE A 111 5.33 8.41 14.58
CA PHE A 111 6.78 8.23 14.71
C PHE A 111 7.56 9.41 14.13
N GLY A 112 8.52 9.95 14.90
CA GLY A 112 9.34 11.08 14.45
C GLY A 112 10.22 11.67 15.55
N GLU A 113 10.87 12.81 15.28
CA GLU A 113 11.80 13.47 16.22
C GLU A 113 11.11 14.38 17.23
N SER A 114 9.88 14.83 16.93
CA SER A 114 9.20 15.78 17.81
C SER A 114 8.72 15.05 19.07
N PRO A 115 8.92 15.63 20.27
CA PRO A 115 8.21 15.20 21.47
C PRO A 115 6.69 15.33 21.31
N ASP A 116 6.22 16.27 20.48
CA ASP A 116 4.81 16.42 20.14
C ASP A 116 4.41 15.49 18.98
N GLN A 117 3.66 14.43 19.31
CA GLN A 117 3.23 13.40 18.34
C GLN A 117 2.24 13.92 17.29
N LYS A 118 1.67 15.12 17.47
CA LYS A 118 0.88 15.80 16.42
C LYS A 118 1.75 16.24 15.23
N GLN A 119 3.04 16.47 15.47
CA GLN A 119 4.00 16.95 14.47
C GLN A 119 4.74 15.80 13.76
N ASN A 120 4.68 14.60 14.33
CA ASN A 120 5.32 13.42 13.77
C ASN A 120 4.47 12.76 12.68
N SER A 121 5.12 11.99 11.81
CA SER A 121 4.44 11.23 10.76
C SER A 121 3.51 10.18 11.36
N LYS A 122 2.27 10.12 10.86
CA LYS A 122 1.28 9.13 11.30
C LYS A 122 1.57 7.76 10.72
N LEU A 123 1.44 6.74 11.56
CA LEU A 123 1.55 5.34 11.12
C LEU A 123 0.18 4.84 10.69
N ILE A 124 0.11 4.25 9.51
CA ILE A 124 -1.10 3.61 8.98
C ILE A 124 -1.04 2.11 9.34
N THR A 125 -2.07 1.63 10.03
CA THR A 125 -2.22 0.21 10.37
C THR A 125 -2.98 -0.53 9.27
N GLN A 126 -2.74 -1.84 9.11
CA GLN A 126 -3.53 -2.69 8.18
C GLN A 126 -5.04 -2.54 8.39
N ALA A 127 -5.50 -2.57 9.65
CA ALA A 127 -6.92 -2.40 9.98
C ALA A 127 -7.52 -1.04 9.56
N LYS A 128 -6.69 0.00 9.41
CA LYS A 128 -7.12 1.30 8.85
C LYS A 128 -7.28 1.20 7.33
N LEU A 129 -6.36 0.51 6.65
CA LEU A 129 -6.46 0.26 5.20
C LEU A 129 -7.69 -0.59 4.86
N ASP A 130 -7.95 -1.64 5.65
CA ASP A 130 -9.08 -2.57 5.44
C ASP A 130 -10.45 -1.89 5.58
N LYS A 131 -10.54 -0.82 6.38
CA LYS A 131 -11.76 -0.02 6.56
C LYS A 131 -11.98 1.01 5.46
N GLY A 132 -11.04 1.14 4.52
CA GLY A 132 -11.04 2.15 3.46
C GLY A 132 -10.07 3.29 3.76
N LEU A 133 -9.42 3.78 2.71
CA LEU A 133 -8.47 4.89 2.76
C LEU A 133 -9.03 6.07 1.97
N THR A 134 -9.20 7.20 2.65
CA THR A 134 -9.53 8.49 2.03
C THR A 134 -8.29 9.37 2.02
N ILE A 135 -7.90 9.87 0.85
CA ILE A 135 -6.75 10.76 0.69
C ILE A 135 -7.27 12.14 0.27
N GLY A 136 -7.12 13.12 1.16
CA GLY A 136 -7.40 14.51 0.86
C GLY A 136 -6.27 15.10 0.00
N GLY A 137 -6.37 14.98 -1.32
CA GLY A 137 -5.40 15.54 -2.25
C GLY A 137 -5.03 14.59 -3.38
N GLN A 138 -3.78 14.68 -3.84
CA GLN A 138 -3.26 13.85 -4.93
C GLN A 138 -2.79 12.49 -4.41
N LEU A 139 -3.27 11.43 -5.05
CA LEU A 139 -2.71 10.09 -4.92
C LEU A 139 -1.95 9.74 -6.21
N ALA A 140 -0.67 9.41 -6.07
CA ALA A 140 0.16 8.95 -7.17
C ALA A 140 0.64 7.52 -6.91
N PHE A 141 0.29 6.60 -7.81
CA PHE A 141 0.81 5.23 -7.80
C PHE A 141 2.05 5.15 -8.70
N LYS A 142 3.16 4.63 -8.17
CA LYS A 142 4.35 4.34 -8.98
C LYS A 142 4.23 2.92 -9.54
N GLY A 143 4.27 2.79 -10.87
CA GLY A 143 4.17 1.49 -11.56
C GLY A 143 2.74 1.09 -11.93
N THR A 144 2.53 -0.20 -12.14
CA THR A 144 1.23 -0.75 -12.56
C THR A 144 0.27 -0.87 -11.38
N THR A 145 -0.96 -0.36 -11.55
CA THR A 145 -2.04 -0.50 -10.57
C THR A 145 -3.09 -1.45 -11.12
N ALA A 146 -3.48 -2.46 -10.33
CA ALA A 146 -4.55 -3.39 -10.67
C ALA A 146 -5.69 -3.26 -9.63
N PHE A 147 -6.93 -3.20 -10.11
CA PHE A 147 -8.12 -3.22 -9.27
C PHE A 147 -8.75 -4.61 -9.34
N SER A 148 -8.90 -5.29 -8.19
CA SER A 148 -9.55 -6.61 -8.11
C SER A 148 -11.09 -6.53 -8.20
N ALA A 149 -11.64 -5.31 -8.19
CA ALA A 149 -13.06 -5.02 -8.28
C ALA A 149 -13.29 -3.74 -9.12
N VAL A 150 -14.54 -3.28 -9.19
CA VAL A 150 -14.93 -2.08 -9.95
C VAL A 150 -14.25 -0.83 -9.38
N ALA A 151 -13.63 -0.04 -10.26
CA ALA A 151 -13.16 1.30 -9.96
C ALA A 151 -14.19 2.34 -10.45
N THR A 152 -14.64 3.21 -9.55
CA THR A 152 -15.61 4.28 -9.85
C THR A 152 -14.92 5.64 -9.87
N PHE A 153 -15.02 6.36 -10.98
CA PHE A 153 -14.48 7.72 -11.13
C PHE A 153 -15.63 8.74 -11.16
N SER A 154 -16.08 9.19 -9.98
CA SER A 154 -17.26 10.09 -9.89
C SER A 154 -17.06 11.45 -10.55
N ALA A 155 -15.82 11.95 -10.61
CA ALA A 155 -15.47 13.19 -11.31
C ALA A 155 -14.97 12.96 -12.75
N GLY A 156 -14.97 11.71 -13.23
CA GLY A 156 -14.41 11.33 -14.52
C GLY A 156 -12.90 11.10 -14.51
N ILE A 157 -12.34 10.93 -15.71
CA ILE A 157 -10.91 10.73 -15.97
C ILE A 157 -10.43 11.91 -16.82
N ALA A 158 -9.31 12.53 -16.44
CA ALA A 158 -8.67 13.61 -17.19
C ALA A 158 -7.19 13.26 -17.44
N GLY A 159 -6.67 13.67 -18.59
CA GLY A 159 -5.29 13.39 -19.01
C GLY A 159 -5.19 12.47 -20.22
N ALA A 160 -3.96 12.14 -20.61
CA ALA A 160 -3.67 11.25 -21.73
C ALA A 160 -4.04 9.79 -21.38
N ILE A 161 -4.63 9.10 -22.36
CA ILE A 161 -4.78 7.65 -22.35
C ILE A 161 -3.76 7.12 -23.37
N GLU A 162 -2.74 6.41 -22.89
CA GLU A 162 -1.74 5.79 -23.76
C GLU A 162 -2.30 4.47 -24.32
N PRO A 163 -2.49 4.35 -25.65
CA PRO A 163 -2.96 3.11 -26.26
C PRO A 163 -1.92 1.99 -26.17
N GLU A 164 -2.38 0.74 -26.25
CA GLU A 164 -1.49 -0.41 -26.36
C GLU A 164 -0.75 -0.37 -27.70
N ASN A 165 0.59 -0.35 -27.65
CA ASN A 165 1.41 -0.30 -28.85
C ASN A 165 1.47 -1.69 -29.51
N ILE A 166 0.99 -1.77 -30.76
CA ILE A 166 1.01 -2.99 -31.60
C ILE A 166 1.96 -2.86 -32.80
N ASP A 167 2.83 -1.82 -32.83
CA ASP A 167 3.79 -1.59 -33.91
C ASP A 167 4.77 -2.76 -34.07
N GLY A 168 4.96 -3.21 -35.32
CA GLY A 168 5.90 -4.29 -35.66
C GLY A 168 5.46 -5.68 -35.18
N GLN A 169 4.31 -5.78 -34.50
CA GLN A 169 3.84 -7.04 -33.94
C GLN A 169 3.02 -7.84 -34.97
N THR A 170 2.98 -9.16 -34.78
CA THR A 170 2.08 -10.05 -35.55
C THR A 170 0.72 -10.08 -34.85
N VAL A 171 -0.20 -9.23 -35.30
CA VAL A 171 -1.53 -9.08 -34.71
C VAL A 171 -2.60 -9.31 -35.77
N ASN A 172 -3.62 -10.09 -35.43
CA ASN A 172 -4.84 -10.17 -36.22
C ASN A 172 -5.90 -9.26 -35.59
N LEU A 173 -6.35 -8.23 -36.31
CA LEU A 173 -7.37 -7.31 -35.77
C LEU A 173 -8.69 -8.01 -35.44
N ASN A 174 -8.99 -9.18 -36.02
CA ASN A 174 -10.16 -9.99 -35.67
C ASN A 174 -10.07 -10.61 -34.26
N ASN A 175 -8.88 -10.72 -33.69
CA ASN A 175 -8.68 -11.22 -32.32
C ASN A 175 -8.84 -10.10 -31.28
N LEU A 176 -8.85 -8.84 -31.72
CA LEU A 176 -9.03 -7.69 -30.84
C LEU A 176 -10.52 -7.43 -30.61
N THR A 177 -11.11 -8.29 -29.79
CA THR A 177 -12.50 -8.20 -29.32
C THR A 177 -12.55 -7.99 -27.81
N ILE A 178 -13.73 -7.65 -27.32
CA ILE A 178 -14.08 -7.53 -25.91
C ILE A 178 -15.29 -8.44 -25.68
N ILE A 179 -15.03 -9.61 -25.08
CA ILE A 179 -16.04 -10.62 -24.71
C ILE A 179 -16.36 -10.53 -23.21
N LYS A 180 -17.25 -11.37 -22.66
CA LYS A 180 -17.74 -11.25 -21.28
C LYS A 180 -16.63 -11.38 -20.25
N SER A 181 -15.67 -12.28 -20.45
CA SER A 181 -14.52 -12.51 -19.58
C SER A 181 -13.46 -11.41 -19.63
N ASP A 182 -13.43 -10.57 -20.67
CA ASP A 182 -12.55 -9.40 -20.70
C ASP A 182 -12.94 -8.37 -19.63
N ALA A 183 -11.97 -7.61 -19.12
CA ALA A 183 -12.26 -6.41 -18.34
C ALA A 183 -12.62 -5.22 -19.25
N GLY A 184 -13.49 -4.34 -18.77
CA GLY A 184 -13.85 -3.10 -19.46
C GLY A 184 -14.77 -3.27 -20.68
N ALA A 185 -15.02 -2.13 -21.34
CA ALA A 185 -15.89 -2.02 -22.52
C ALA A 185 -15.22 -1.31 -23.70
N VAL A 186 -14.02 -0.73 -23.52
CA VAL A 186 -13.26 -0.04 -24.56
C VAL A 186 -11.78 -0.41 -24.42
N LYS A 187 -11.10 -0.72 -25.54
CA LYS A 187 -9.65 -0.89 -25.63
C LYS A 187 -9.10 -0.01 -26.75
N TYR A 188 -7.92 0.58 -26.55
CA TYR A 188 -7.23 1.40 -27.54
C TYR A 188 -5.89 0.76 -27.90
N TYR A 189 -5.59 0.70 -29.19
CA TYR A 189 -4.33 0.21 -29.72
C TYR A 189 -3.76 1.23 -30.72
N ILE A 190 -2.43 1.27 -30.86
CA ILE A 190 -1.75 2.17 -31.80
C ILE A 190 -0.66 1.44 -32.59
N CYS A 191 -0.61 1.71 -33.90
CA CYS A 191 0.49 1.37 -34.79
C CYS A 191 1.08 2.70 -35.31
N PRO A 192 2.06 3.30 -34.59
CA PRO A 192 2.59 4.61 -34.89
C PRO A 192 3.46 4.69 -36.15
N SER A 193 3.96 3.58 -36.68
CA SER A 193 4.81 3.58 -37.88
C SER A 193 4.11 2.95 -39.08
N SER A 194 4.43 3.43 -40.29
CA SER A 194 3.84 2.92 -41.55
C SER A 194 4.24 1.47 -41.81
N ALA A 195 5.52 1.15 -41.61
CA ALA A 195 6.05 -0.21 -41.80
C ALA A 195 5.66 -1.16 -40.66
N GLY A 196 5.36 -0.64 -39.47
CA GLY A 196 5.02 -1.43 -38.29
C GLY A 196 3.78 -2.30 -38.48
N GLY A 197 2.86 -1.93 -39.37
CA GLY A 197 1.66 -2.73 -39.62
C GLY A 197 1.81 -3.81 -40.68
N ALA A 198 3.02 -4.09 -41.19
CA ALA A 198 3.27 -5.11 -42.21
C ALA A 198 2.69 -6.50 -41.83
N ASN A 199 2.85 -6.91 -40.58
CA ASN A 199 2.37 -8.19 -40.05
C ASN A 199 0.99 -8.11 -39.36
N ILE A 200 0.35 -6.94 -39.41
CA ILE A 200 -1.01 -6.76 -38.87
C ILE A 200 -2.03 -7.15 -39.94
N THR A 201 -2.91 -8.11 -39.64
CA THR A 201 -3.89 -8.65 -40.62
C THR A 201 -5.32 -8.21 -40.29
N ASN A 202 -6.21 -8.31 -41.27
CA ASN A 202 -7.61 -7.85 -41.18
C ASN A 202 -7.76 -6.35 -40.85
N LYS A 203 -6.79 -5.55 -41.27
CA LYS A 203 -6.86 -4.09 -41.40
C LYS A 203 -7.58 -3.71 -42.70
N PRO A 204 -8.10 -2.46 -42.84
CA PRO A 204 -8.66 -2.00 -44.11
C PRO A 204 -7.66 -2.11 -45.25
N ASP A 205 -8.14 -2.39 -46.46
CA ASP A 205 -7.29 -2.51 -47.64
C ASP A 205 -6.54 -1.20 -47.92
N GLY A 206 -5.27 -1.32 -48.34
CA GLY A 206 -4.41 -0.17 -48.62
C GLY A 206 -3.82 0.53 -47.39
N ILE A 207 -4.13 0.09 -46.18
CA ILE A 207 -3.51 0.60 -44.95
C ILE A 207 -2.28 -0.23 -44.63
N ALA A 208 -1.10 0.40 -44.51
CA ALA A 208 0.14 -0.28 -44.11
C ALA A 208 0.34 -0.28 -42.58
N GLY A 209 0.16 0.87 -41.93
CA GLY A 209 0.39 1.15 -40.51
C GLY A 209 -0.14 2.54 -40.17
N ASN A 210 0.52 3.33 -39.30
CA ASN A 210 0.16 4.72 -38.98
C ASN A 210 -1.32 4.91 -38.59
N PHE A 211 -1.82 4.09 -37.66
CA PHE A 211 -3.23 4.14 -37.26
C PHE A 211 -3.44 4.02 -35.74
N LEU A 212 -4.55 4.61 -35.30
CA LEU A 212 -5.17 4.35 -34.00
C LEU A 212 -6.35 3.39 -34.21
N LEU A 213 -6.47 2.37 -33.38
CA LEU A 213 -7.60 1.46 -33.33
C LEU A 213 -8.32 1.56 -31.99
N ARG A 214 -9.63 1.79 -32.04
CA ARG A 214 -10.52 1.72 -30.89
C ARG A 214 -11.44 0.52 -31.04
N VAL A 215 -11.51 -0.32 -30.03
CA VAL A 215 -12.43 -1.47 -29.94
C VAL A 215 -13.44 -1.17 -28.85
N GLU A 216 -14.72 -1.20 -29.18
CA GLU A 216 -15.83 -0.89 -28.27
C GLU A 216 -16.81 -2.04 -28.20
N SER A 217 -17.13 -2.50 -27.00
CA SER A 217 -18.20 -3.47 -26.77
C SER A 217 -19.55 -2.75 -26.79
N THR A 218 -20.41 -3.10 -27.76
CA THR A 218 -21.81 -2.64 -27.81
C THR A 218 -22.76 -3.63 -27.16
N ARG A 219 -22.34 -4.90 -27.00
CA ARG A 219 -23.07 -5.97 -26.30
C ARG A 219 -22.09 -6.98 -25.71
N LYS A 220 -22.33 -7.40 -24.46
CA LYS A 220 -21.45 -8.33 -23.73
C LYS A 220 -22.24 -9.18 -22.73
N VAL A 221 -22.96 -10.18 -23.23
CA VAL A 221 -23.85 -11.03 -22.42
C VAL A 221 -23.09 -12.25 -21.88
N ARG A 222 -22.37 -12.97 -22.74
CA ARG A 222 -21.46 -14.10 -22.44
C ARG A 222 -20.39 -14.20 -23.53
N ASP A 223 -19.39 -15.06 -23.36
CA ASP A 223 -18.23 -15.10 -24.28
C ASP A 223 -18.59 -15.48 -25.73
N SER A 224 -19.67 -16.22 -25.93
CA SER A 224 -20.22 -16.56 -27.26
C SER A 224 -21.34 -15.63 -27.74
N ASP A 225 -21.70 -14.62 -26.95
CA ASP A 225 -22.79 -13.68 -27.24
C ASP A 225 -22.35 -12.23 -26.96
N TYR A 226 -21.70 -11.65 -27.96
CA TYR A 226 -21.10 -10.33 -27.91
C TYR A 226 -21.24 -9.60 -29.25
N ALA A 227 -21.22 -8.28 -29.18
CA ALA A 227 -21.07 -7.42 -30.35
C ALA A 227 -20.05 -6.33 -30.05
N ASN A 228 -19.16 -6.07 -31.00
CA ASN A 228 -18.15 -5.03 -30.89
C ASN A 228 -18.15 -4.15 -32.14
N MET A 229 -17.71 -2.91 -31.97
CA MET A 229 -17.37 -1.99 -33.06
C MET A 229 -15.86 -1.76 -33.03
N GLN A 230 -15.23 -1.81 -34.19
CA GLN A 230 -13.86 -1.35 -34.38
C GLN A 230 -13.86 -0.06 -35.19
N THR A 231 -13.17 0.97 -34.69
CA THR A 231 -12.90 2.22 -35.39
C THR A 231 -11.41 2.37 -35.59
N LEU A 232 -10.96 2.45 -36.84
CA LEU A 232 -9.58 2.68 -37.21
C LEU A 232 -9.43 4.06 -37.84
N ILE A 233 -8.55 4.88 -37.28
CA ILE A 233 -8.21 6.21 -37.79
C ILE A 233 -6.80 6.13 -38.35
N ASN A 234 -6.66 6.32 -39.66
CA ASN A 234 -5.36 6.26 -40.32
C ASN A 234 -4.85 7.67 -40.64
N SER A 235 -3.61 7.94 -40.24
CA SER A 235 -2.97 9.25 -40.41
C SER A 235 -2.53 9.54 -41.84
N ASP A 236 -2.19 8.50 -42.61
CA ASP A 236 -1.70 8.64 -43.99
C ASP A 236 -2.84 9.01 -44.95
N THR A 237 -3.93 8.25 -44.92
CA THR A 237 -5.11 8.47 -45.76
C THR A 237 -6.00 9.58 -45.21
N LYS A 238 -5.85 9.95 -43.93
CA LYS A 238 -6.72 10.88 -43.20
C LYS A 238 -8.18 10.43 -43.29
N ARG A 239 -8.40 9.11 -43.16
CA ARG A 239 -9.71 8.46 -43.22
C ARG A 239 -10.00 7.68 -41.94
N ILE A 240 -11.29 7.50 -41.70
CA ILE A 240 -11.84 6.71 -40.61
C ILE A 240 -12.49 5.48 -41.23
N TYR A 241 -12.19 4.31 -40.70
CA TYR A 241 -12.77 3.04 -41.11
C TYR A 241 -13.50 2.43 -39.91
N VAL A 242 -14.67 1.87 -40.16
CA VAL A 242 -15.50 1.23 -39.14
C VAL A 242 -15.91 -0.17 -39.60
N ARG A 243 -15.99 -1.10 -38.65
CA ARG A 243 -16.60 -2.41 -38.86
C ARG A 243 -17.18 -2.95 -37.57
N PHE A 244 -18.02 -3.95 -37.69
CA PHE A 244 -18.66 -4.62 -36.56
C PHE A 244 -18.35 -6.10 -36.56
N VAL A 245 -18.43 -6.70 -35.38
CA VAL A 245 -18.46 -8.15 -35.20
C VAL A 245 -19.62 -8.52 -34.30
N VAL A 246 -20.32 -9.59 -34.66
CA VAL A 246 -21.30 -10.25 -33.80
C VAL A 246 -20.93 -11.72 -33.74
N ASN A 247 -20.62 -12.22 -32.54
CA ASN A 247 -20.32 -13.64 -32.31
C ASN A 247 -19.29 -14.23 -33.28
N GLY A 248 -18.22 -13.48 -33.56
CA GLY A 248 -17.14 -13.88 -34.48
C GLY A 248 -17.39 -13.59 -35.96
N HIS A 249 -18.60 -13.19 -36.35
CA HIS A 249 -18.93 -12.82 -37.73
C HIS A 249 -18.66 -11.34 -37.97
N TRP A 250 -17.61 -11.05 -38.74
CA TRP A 250 -17.17 -9.70 -39.07
C TRP A 250 -17.88 -9.14 -40.30
N THR A 251 -18.27 -7.87 -40.22
CA THR A 251 -18.57 -7.10 -41.43
C THR A 251 -17.27 -6.69 -42.13
N ALA A 252 -17.35 -6.41 -43.43
CA ALA A 252 -16.27 -5.73 -44.13
C ALA A 252 -15.98 -4.36 -43.46
N TRP A 253 -14.76 -3.88 -43.65
CA TRP A 253 -14.42 -2.50 -43.31
C TRP A 253 -15.18 -1.54 -44.22
N SER A 254 -15.84 -0.56 -43.61
CA SER A 254 -16.50 0.53 -44.30
C SER A 254 -15.75 1.82 -44.00
N GLN A 255 -15.32 2.53 -45.04
CA GLN A 255 -14.78 3.88 -44.88
C GLN A 255 -15.93 4.84 -44.55
N VAL A 256 -15.75 5.64 -43.51
CA VAL A 256 -16.69 6.72 -43.18
C VAL A 256 -16.60 7.78 -44.27
N VAL A 257 -17.75 8.08 -44.88
CA VAL A 257 -17.88 9.14 -45.88
C VAL A 257 -18.18 10.45 -45.15
N VAL A 258 -17.39 11.47 -45.42
CA VAL A 258 -17.50 12.80 -44.80
C VAL A 258 -17.61 13.84 -45.92
N SER A 259 -18.63 14.70 -45.84
CA SER A 259 -18.78 15.82 -46.76
C SER A 259 -17.53 16.70 -46.76
N GLY A 260 -17.06 17.10 -47.95
CA GLY A 260 -15.85 17.91 -48.11
C GLY A 260 -14.53 17.14 -48.22
N TRP A 261 -14.55 15.80 -48.22
CA TRP A 261 -13.35 14.97 -48.43
C TRP A 261 -13.13 14.50 -49.88
N ASN A 262 -13.85 15.09 -50.85
CA ASN A 262 -13.83 14.71 -52.27
C ASN A 262 -13.96 13.19 -52.47
N GLN A 263 -14.87 12.57 -51.74
CA GLN A 263 -15.17 11.15 -51.87
C GLN A 263 -16.29 11.01 -52.90
N ASP A 264 -15.98 10.37 -54.04
CA ASP A 264 -16.99 10.08 -55.06
C ASP A 264 -18.01 9.09 -54.51
N ILE A 265 -19.26 9.53 -54.37
CA ILE A 265 -20.38 8.69 -53.97
C ILE A 265 -21.01 8.12 -55.23
N THR A 266 -20.81 6.82 -55.50
CA THR A 266 -21.58 6.11 -56.54
C THR A 266 -22.78 5.41 -55.89
N VAL A 267 -23.97 5.99 -56.06
CA VAL A 267 -25.23 5.37 -55.62
C VAL A 267 -25.65 4.30 -56.64
N ARG A 268 -25.68 3.02 -56.23
CA ARG A 268 -26.11 1.92 -57.13
C ARG A 268 -27.62 1.76 -57.23
N SER A 269 -28.40 2.21 -56.24
CA SER A 269 -29.87 2.16 -56.24
C SER A 269 -30.43 2.95 -55.05
N LEU A 270 -31.46 3.77 -55.30
CA LEU A 270 -32.39 4.25 -54.27
C LEU A 270 -33.73 3.54 -54.48
N THR A 271 -34.17 2.75 -53.52
CA THR A 271 -35.56 2.27 -53.46
C THR A 271 -36.30 3.08 -52.41
N THR A 272 -37.22 3.93 -52.88
CA THR A 272 -38.21 4.61 -52.03
C THR A 272 -39.44 3.72 -51.92
N SER A 273 -39.85 3.40 -50.69
CA SER A 273 -41.13 2.74 -50.37
C SER A 273 -42.29 3.73 -50.40
#